data_AF-A0A6C0DU24-F1
#
_entry.id   AF-A0A6C0DU24-F1
#
_cell.length_a   1.000
_cell.length_b   1.000
_cell.length_c   1.000
_cell.angle_alpha   90.00
_cell.angle_beta   90.00
_cell.angle_gamma   90.00
#
_symmetry.space_group_name_H-M   'P 1'
#
loop_
_entity.id
_entity.type
_entity.pdbx_description
1 polymer ?
#
loop_
_entity_poly.entity_id
_entity_poly.type
_entity_poly.pdbx_seq_one_letter_code
_entity_poly.pdbx_strand_id
1 'polypeptide(L)'
;MIDYTYLEMEDSLNLLIFLLKSVDSDTLIEVTNDYYSVTHPLVNAIKYLANECLIGEDGHPDRENMDTIVRAGFPIFPGEQDRFGWLTGCIELSRGLITFG
;
A
#
# COMPACT_ATOMS: atom_id res chain seq x y z
N MET A 1 -12.75 -13.84 -24.10
CA MET A 1 -13.46 -13.06 -23.07
C MET A 1 -12.40 -12.29 -22.34
N ILE A 2 -12.47 -10.96 -22.35
CA ILE A 2 -11.62 -10.13 -21.50
C ILE A 2 -12.24 -10.19 -20.11
N ASP A 3 -11.44 -10.51 -19.11
CA ASP A 3 -11.87 -10.55 -17.72
C ASP A 3 -11.83 -9.12 -17.17
N TYR A 4 -12.99 -8.56 -16.87
CA TYR A 4 -13.12 -7.17 -16.42
C TYR A 4 -12.58 -6.97 -15.00
N THR A 5 -12.52 -8.02 -14.18
CA THR A 5 -11.95 -7.95 -12.83
C THR A 5 -10.46 -7.64 -12.88
N TYR A 6 -9.73 -8.19 -13.85
CA TYR A 6 -8.30 -7.90 -14.04
C TYR A 6 -8.05 -6.43 -14.44
N LEU A 7 -8.91 -5.87 -15.28
CA LEU A 7 -8.84 -4.45 -15.69
C LEU A 7 -9.09 -3.51 -14.50
N GLU A 8 -10.10 -3.79 -13.67
CA GLU A 8 -10.41 -2.97 -12.49
C GLU A 8 -9.31 -3.05 -11.42
N MET A 9 -8.68 -4.22 -11.25
CA MET A 9 -7.53 -4.40 -10.34
C MET A 9 -6.29 -3.67 -10.84
N GLU A 10 -5.99 -3.73 -12.14
CA GLU A 10 -4.87 -3.01 -12.75
C GLU A 10 -5.04 -1.48 -12.59
N ASP A 11 -6.24 -0.96 -12.77
CA ASP A 11 -6.57 0.45 -12.52
C ASP A 11 -6.38 0.83 -11.04
N SER A 12 -6.80 -0.04 -10.11
CA SER A 12 -6.68 0.18 -8.67
C SER A 12 -5.23 0.17 -8.19
N LEU A 13 -4.41 -0.76 -8.69
CA LEU A 13 -2.97 -0.82 -8.39
C LEU A 13 -2.23 0.40 -8.95
N ASN A 14 -2.56 0.83 -10.17
CA ASN A 14 -2.00 2.03 -10.76
C ASN A 14 -2.39 3.30 -9.98
N LEU A 15 -3.65 3.37 -9.51
CA LEU A 15 -4.12 4.45 -8.64
C LEU A 15 -3.36 4.46 -7.31
N LEU A 16 -3.12 3.30 -6.70
CA LEU A 16 -2.32 3.17 -5.49
C LEU A 16 -0.91 3.75 -5.69
N ILE A 17 -0.22 3.38 -6.77
CA ILE A 17 1.12 3.92 -7.10
C ILE A 17 1.07 5.44 -7.31
N PHE A 18 0.04 5.94 -7.99
CA PHE A 18 -0.13 7.38 -8.20
C PHE A 18 -0.29 8.14 -6.88
N LEU A 19 -1.10 7.62 -5.96
CA LEU A 19 -1.31 8.23 -4.66
C LEU A 19 -0.05 8.17 -3.79
N LEU A 20 0.68 7.05 -3.80
CA LEU A 20 1.96 6.90 -3.11
C LEU A 20 2.95 8.00 -3.55
N LYS A 21 3.12 8.20 -4.87
CA LYS A 21 3.96 9.27 -5.41
C LYS A 21 3.48 10.67 -5.01
N SER A 22 2.17 10.88 -4.98
CA SER A 22 1.57 12.17 -4.61
C SER A 22 1.83 12.49 -3.13
N VAL A 23 1.67 11.51 -2.24
CA VAL A 23 1.93 11.68 -0.80
C VAL A 23 3.43 11.77 -0.49
N ASP A 24 4.27 11.03 -1.20
CA ASP A 24 5.72 11.03 -1.00
C ASP A 24 6.37 12.37 -1.42
N SER A 25 5.82 13.01 -2.44
CA SER A 25 6.30 14.32 -2.91
C SER A 25 5.70 15.52 -2.15
N ASP A 26 4.62 15.33 -1.39
CA ASP A 26 3.97 16.40 -0.65
C ASP A 26 4.61 16.60 0.74
N THR A 27 5.39 17.67 0.89
CA THR A 27 6.06 18.02 2.14
C THR A 27 5.11 18.53 3.23
N LEU A 28 3.88 18.90 2.90
CA LEU A 28 2.90 19.46 3.83
C LEU A 28 2.14 18.38 4.62
N ILE A 29 2.10 17.15 4.11
CA ILE A 29 1.51 16.04 4.84
C ILE A 29 2.40 15.72 6.05
N GLU A 30 1.81 15.74 7.23
CA GLU A 30 2.52 15.50 8.49
C GLU A 30 2.82 14.01 8.68
N VAL A 31 4.03 13.74 9.18
CA VAL A 31 4.46 12.41 9.63
C VAL A 31 4.69 12.49 11.13
N THR A 32 4.09 11.57 11.88
CA THR A 32 4.20 11.51 13.34
C THR A 32 4.74 10.14 13.74
N ASN A 33 5.84 10.12 14.50
CA ASN A 33 6.53 8.89 14.90
C ASN A 33 6.85 7.97 13.72
N ASP A 34 7.33 8.53 12.61
CA ASP A 34 7.63 7.84 11.35
C ASP A 34 6.42 7.28 10.60
N TYR A 35 5.18 7.59 11.02
CA TYR A 35 3.96 7.17 10.33
C TYR A 35 3.19 8.34 9.72
N TYR A 36 2.72 8.14 8.50
CA TYR A 36 1.73 9.02 7.89
C TYR A 36 0.37 8.83 8.57
N SER A 37 -0.30 9.94 8.90
CA SER A 37 -1.59 9.86 9.59
C SER A 37 -2.72 9.40 8.66
N VAL A 38 -3.43 8.33 9.06
CA VAL A 38 -4.65 7.85 8.38
C VAL A 38 -5.83 8.83 8.47
N THR A 39 -5.72 9.91 9.25
CA THR A 39 -6.72 10.99 9.23
C THR A 39 -6.61 11.84 7.96
N HIS A 40 -5.47 11.80 7.26
CA HIS A 40 -5.30 12.48 5.99
C HIS A 40 -6.03 11.69 4.87
N PRO A 41 -6.93 12.32 4.08
CA PRO A 41 -7.74 11.60 3.09
C PRO A 41 -6.94 10.76 2.08
N LEU A 42 -5.81 11.28 1.59
CA LEU A 42 -4.97 10.54 0.64
C LEU A 42 -4.28 9.33 1.29
N VAL A 43 -3.83 9.46 2.55
CA VAL A 43 -3.18 8.37 3.28
C VAL A 43 -4.22 7.28 3.59
N ASN A 44 -5.44 7.68 3.95
CA ASN A 44 -6.54 6.74 4.14
C ASN A 44 -6.91 6.00 2.85
N ALA A 45 -6.94 6.71 1.72
CA ALA A 45 -7.19 6.11 0.40
C ALA A 45 -6.09 5.11 0.00
N ILE A 46 -4.82 5.44 0.27
CA ILE A 46 -3.69 4.51 0.08
C ILE A 46 -3.88 3.27 0.95
N LYS A 47 -4.21 3.44 2.24
CA LYS A 47 -4.44 2.30 3.14
C LYS A 47 -5.56 1.39 2.64
N TYR A 48 -6.67 1.97 2.20
CA TYR A 48 -7.79 1.22 1.62
C TYR A 48 -7.35 0.44 0.39
N LEU A 49 -6.74 1.09 -0.60
CA LEU A 49 -6.28 0.41 -1.82
C LEU A 49 -5.18 -0.62 -1.55
N ALA A 50 -4.31 -0.37 -0.58
CA ALA A 50 -3.29 -1.32 -0.17
C ALA A 50 -3.92 -2.60 0.41
N ASN A 51 -4.99 -2.48 1.19
CA ASN A 51 -5.73 -3.65 1.67
C ASN A 51 -6.39 -4.43 0.51
N GLU A 52 -6.98 -3.73 -0.46
CA GLU A 52 -7.66 -4.39 -1.59
C GLU A 52 -6.67 -4.99 -2.61
N CYS A 53 -5.51 -4.37 -2.83
CA CYS A 53 -4.58 -4.76 -3.89
C CYS A 53 -3.43 -5.64 -3.39
N LEU A 54 -3.04 -5.56 -2.12
CA LEU A 54 -1.82 -6.21 -1.61
C LEU A 54 -2.12 -7.40 -0.69
N ILE A 55 -3.39 -7.69 -0.44
CA ILE A 55 -3.84 -8.84 0.36
C ILE A 55 -4.68 -9.71 -0.56
N GLY A 56 -4.26 -10.96 -0.74
CA GLY A 56 -5.00 -11.96 -1.49
C GLY A 56 -6.29 -12.37 -0.78
N GLU A 57 -7.20 -13.03 -1.51
CA GLU A 57 -8.47 -13.50 -0.97
C GLU A 57 -8.32 -14.49 0.22
N ASP A 58 -7.18 -15.15 0.32
CA ASP A 58 -6.82 -16.05 1.41
C ASP A 58 -6.27 -15.31 2.65
N GLY A 59 -6.19 -13.98 2.60
CA GLY A 59 -5.62 -13.14 3.64
C GLY A 59 -4.10 -13.10 3.65
N HIS A 60 -3.43 -13.77 2.69
CA HIS A 60 -1.97 -13.74 2.57
C HIS A 60 -1.50 -12.58 1.67
N PRO A 61 -0.25 -12.12 1.82
CA PRO A 61 0.34 -11.12 0.93
C PRO A 61 0.24 -11.47 -0.55
N ASP A 62 -0.35 -10.60 -1.36
CA ASP A 62 -0.30 -10.69 -2.84
C ASP A 62 1.10 -10.25 -3.31
N ARG A 63 1.97 -11.24 -3.53
CA ARG A 63 3.37 -11.00 -3.87
C ARG A 63 3.56 -10.35 -5.24
N GLU A 64 2.69 -10.61 -6.20
CA GLU A 64 2.83 -10.05 -7.56
C GLU A 64 2.55 -8.55 -7.55
N ASN A 65 1.48 -8.14 -6.87
CA ASN A 65 1.15 -6.73 -6.70
C ASN A 65 2.18 -6.02 -5.81
N MET A 66 2.63 -6.65 -4.73
CA MET A 66 3.70 -6.10 -3.89
C MET A 66 5.00 -5.87 -4.68
N ASP A 67 5.43 -6.83 -5.50
CA ASP A 67 6.61 -6.68 -6.34
C ASP A 67 6.46 -5.50 -7.33
N THR A 68 5.24 -5.23 -7.80
CA THR A 68 4.95 -4.08 -8.66
C THR A 68 5.10 -2.75 -7.91
N ILE A 69 4.61 -2.66 -6.67
CA ILE A 69 4.81 -1.49 -5.81
C ILE A 69 6.31 -1.28 -5.50
N VAL A 70 7.04 -2.36 -5.19
CA VAL A 70 8.49 -2.32 -4.94
C VAL A 70 9.25 -1.84 -6.19
N ARG A 71 8.92 -2.34 -7.37
CA ARG A 71 9.49 -1.87 -8.66
C ARG A 71 9.17 -0.39 -8.94
N ALA A 72 8.05 0.13 -8.42
CA ALA A 72 7.69 1.53 -8.52
C ALA A 72 8.46 2.45 -7.55
N GLY A 73 9.31 1.88 -6.69
CA GLY A 73 10.19 2.61 -5.77
C GLY A 73 9.72 2.65 -4.32
N PHE A 74 8.68 1.89 -3.96
CA PHE A 74 8.12 1.86 -2.61
C PHE A 74 8.34 0.49 -1.97
N PRO A 75 9.40 0.32 -1.14
CA PRO A 75 9.64 -0.92 -0.41
C PRO A 75 8.44 -1.36 0.41
N ILE A 76 8.18 -2.67 0.44
CA ILE A 76 7.16 -3.29 1.29
C ILE A 76 7.81 -4.30 2.20
N PHE A 77 7.48 -4.25 3.49
CA PHE A 77 8.01 -5.16 4.50
C PHE A 77 6.97 -5.44 5.59
N PRO A 78 7.13 -6.52 6.37
CA PRO A 78 6.21 -6.80 7.47
C PRO A 78 6.38 -5.80 8.61
N GLY A 79 5.27 -5.29 9.15
CA GLY A 79 5.23 -4.52 10.39
C GLY A 79 5.17 -5.46 11.59
N GLU A 80 3.97 -5.86 11.98
CA GLU A 80 3.73 -6.90 12.98
C GLU A 80 3.61 -8.27 12.32
N GLN A 81 4.17 -9.30 12.95
CA GLN A 81 4.09 -10.69 12.49
C GLN A 81 3.67 -11.60 13.64
N ASP A 82 2.89 -12.63 13.31
CA ASP A 82 2.58 -13.73 14.21
C ASP A 82 3.11 -15.06 13.64
N ARG A 83 2.72 -16.18 14.29
CA ARG A 83 3.14 -17.52 13.85
C ARG A 83 2.49 -17.97 12.53
N PHE A 84 1.48 -17.25 12.03
CA PHE A 84 0.72 -17.54 10.81
C PHE A 84 1.10 -16.61 9.65
N GLY A 85 1.76 -15.48 9.91
CA GLY A 85 2.28 -14.61 8.86
C GLY A 85 2.37 -13.14 9.27
N TRP A 86 2.10 -12.26 8.31
CA TRP A 86 2.07 -10.81 8.54
C TRP A 86 0.71 -10.46 9.15
N LEU A 87 0.72 -9.74 10.27
CA LEU A 87 -0.46 -9.08 10.81
C LEU A 87 -0.67 -7.72 10.17
N THR A 88 0.43 -7.00 9.92
CA THR A 88 0.42 -5.74 9.19
C THR A 88 1.56 -5.69 8.18
N GLY A 89 1.31 -5.04 7.05
CA GLY A 89 2.32 -4.64 6.08
C GLY A 89 2.65 -3.16 6.21
N CYS A 90 3.88 -2.81 5.88
CA CYS A 90 4.36 -1.43 5.83
C CYS A 90 4.81 -1.11 4.40
N ILE A 91 4.37 0.03 3.88
CA ILE A 91 4.89 0.64 2.64
C ILE A 91 5.80 1.79 3.05
N GLU A 92 7.05 1.76 2.61
CA GLU A 92 8.04 2.81 2.89
C GLU A 92 7.96 3.95 1.88
N LEU A 93 7.86 5.17 2.41
CA LEU A 93 7.99 6.44 1.68
C LEU A 93 9.21 7.19 2.24
N SER A 94 9.68 8.21 1.52
CA SER A 94 10.91 8.95 1.84
C SER A 94 10.94 9.60 3.23
N ARG A 95 9.76 9.88 3.80
CA ARG A 95 9.62 10.57 5.10
C ARG A 95 9.02 9.71 6.19
N GLY A 96 8.56 8.49 5.89
CA GLY A 96 7.84 7.65 6.85
C GLY A 96 7.13 6.49 6.20
N LEU A 97 6.23 5.87 6.95
CA LEU A 97 5.60 4.60 6.63
C LEU A 97 4.08 4.75 6.55
N ILE A 98 3.47 3.96 5.66
CA ILE A 98 2.02 3.72 5.64
C ILE A 98 1.79 2.25 6.00
N THR A 99 0.93 1.99 6.98
CA THR A 99 0.57 0.63 7.41
C THR A 99 -0.74 0.18 6.77
N PHE A 100 -0.80 -1.11 6.41
CA PHE A 100 -1.96 -1.81 5.87
C PHE A 100 -2.05 -3.22 6.48
N GLY A 101 -3.14 -3.93 6.26
CA GLY A 101 -3.53 -5.12 7.06
C GLY A 101 -4.69 -4.82 8.00
#